data_AF-A0AAF0BW79-F1
#
_entry.id   AF-A0AAF0BW79-F1
#
_cell.length_a   1.000
_cell.length_b   1.000
_cell.length_c   1.000
_cell.angle_alpha   90.00
_cell.angle_beta   90.00
_cell.angle_gamma   90.00
#
_symmetry.space_group_name_H-M   'P 1'
#
loop_
_entity.id
_entity.type
_entity.pdbx_description
1 polymer ?
#
loop_
_entity_poly.entity_id
_entity_poly.type
_entity_poly.pdbx_seq_one_letter_code
_entity_poly.pdbx_strand_id
1 'polypeptide(L)'
;MMSSPLDGAKKAVKEIKKFHRVLNHPSYVPEQCYRRNDVSFPMVSYVNTIVALFESKNYENIPTFIRRASAEIKVRSPKPNTECYRTVAIDYLCQVCFYLTHYTEVNNYSNIPENILNGGQKEAPVIE
;
A
#
# COMPACT_ATOMS: atom_id res chain seq x y z
N MET A 1 -2.43 13.02 -27.00
CA MET A 1 -1.08 13.35 -26.51
C MET A 1 -0.72 12.33 -25.42
N MET A 2 0.32 11.53 -25.62
CA MET A 2 0.83 10.65 -24.56
C MET A 2 1.51 11.52 -23.51
N SER A 3 1.05 11.47 -22.26
CA SER A 3 1.72 12.15 -21.14
C SER A 3 3.15 11.62 -21.01
N SER A 4 4.12 12.50 -20.73
CA SER A 4 5.51 12.07 -20.56
C SER A 4 5.64 11.06 -19.41
N PRO A 5 6.64 10.14 -19.43
CA PRO A 5 6.88 9.22 -18.31
C PRO A 5 7.03 9.94 -16.96
N LEU A 6 7.60 11.15 -16.97
CA LEU A 6 7.70 12.03 -15.81
C LEU A 6 6.34 12.50 -15.27
N ASP A 7 5.39 12.80 -16.15
CA ASP A 7 4.03 13.18 -15.73
C ASP A 7 3.26 11.99 -15.17
N GLY A 8 3.46 10.79 -15.74
CA GLY A 8 2.93 9.54 -15.21
C GLY A 8 3.44 9.27 -13.79
N ALA A 9 4.76 9.35 -13.59
CA ALA A 9 5.39 9.18 -12.29
C ALA A 9 4.86 10.19 -11.25
N LYS A 10 4.76 11.48 -11.62
CA LYS A 10 4.21 12.53 -10.74
C LYS A 10 2.76 12.26 -10.34
N LYS A 11 1.91 11.81 -11.28
CA LYS A 11 0.52 11.44 -10.99
C LYS A 11 0.45 10.24 -10.06
N ALA A 12 1.24 9.20 -10.31
CA ALA A 12 1.29 8.01 -9.46
C ALA A 12 1.75 8.35 -8.03
N VAL A 13 2.78 9.19 -7.87
CA VAL A 13 3.23 9.70 -6.55
C VAL A 13 2.14 10.50 -5.86
N LYS A 14 1.44 11.39 -6.60
CA LYS A 14 0.32 12.17 -6.03
C LYS A 14 -0.78 11.25 -5.49
N GLU A 15 -1.08 10.18 -6.21
CA GLU A 15 -2.09 9.19 -5.81
C GLU A 15 -1.66 8.38 -4.59
N ILE A 16 -0.40 7.94 -4.56
CA ILE A 16 0.22 7.28 -3.38
C ILE A 16 0.12 8.16 -2.13
N LYS A 17 0.38 9.46 -2.26
CA LYS A 17 0.24 10.41 -1.15
C LYS A 17 -1.20 10.58 -0.67
N LYS A 18 -2.22 10.38 -1.53
CA LYS A 18 -3.61 10.33 -1.07
C LYS A 18 -3.87 9.06 -0.26
N PHE A 19 -3.40 7.90 -0.72
CA PHE A 19 -3.51 6.66 0.05
C PHE A 19 -2.85 6.78 1.43
N HIS A 20 -1.68 7.42 1.52
CA HIS A 20 -1.02 7.68 2.81
C HIS A 20 -1.92 8.45 3.77
N ARG A 21 -2.70 9.42 3.28
CA ARG A 21 -3.66 10.16 4.11
C ARG A 21 -4.84 9.27 4.53
N VAL A 22 -5.42 8.51 3.59
CA VAL A 22 -6.57 7.62 3.86
C VAL A 22 -6.21 6.57 4.89
N LEU A 23 -5.07 5.89 4.72
CA LEU A 23 -4.59 4.84 5.61
C LEU A 23 -4.16 5.33 7.00
N ASN A 24 -4.11 6.64 7.23
CA ASN A 24 -3.86 7.24 8.54
C ASN A 24 -5.08 8.03 9.06
N HIS A 25 -6.22 7.99 8.35
CA HIS A 25 -7.42 8.71 8.75
C HIS A 25 -8.22 7.92 9.79
N PRO A 26 -8.77 8.57 10.85
CA PRO A 26 -9.53 7.89 11.89
C PRO A 26 -10.72 7.05 11.38
N SER A 27 -11.34 7.43 10.26
CA SER A 27 -12.46 6.67 9.66
C SER A 27 -12.04 5.35 9.01
N TYR A 28 -10.74 5.14 8.76
CA TYR A 28 -10.22 3.95 8.08
C TYR A 28 -9.31 3.13 8.98
N VAL A 29 -8.51 3.77 9.84
CA VAL A 29 -7.58 3.09 10.74
C VAL A 29 -8.37 2.27 11.76
N PRO A 30 -8.14 0.95 11.87
CA PRO A 30 -8.83 0.15 12.87
C PRO A 30 -8.47 0.61 14.28
N GLU A 31 -9.46 0.64 15.17
CA GLU A 31 -9.23 0.97 16.57
C GLU A 31 -8.16 0.05 17.20
N GLN A 32 -7.34 0.62 18.08
CA GLN A 32 -6.32 -0.12 18.85
C GLN A 32 -5.22 -0.81 17.99
N CYS A 33 -5.19 -0.62 16.66
CA CYS A 33 -4.32 -1.38 15.77
C CYS A 33 -2.81 -1.15 16.00
N TYR A 34 -2.43 -0.14 16.78
CA TYR A 34 -1.04 0.13 17.17
C TYR A 34 -0.60 -0.59 18.43
N ARG A 35 -1.49 -1.31 19.12
CA ARG A 35 -1.11 -2.18 20.24
C ARG A 35 -0.52 -3.48 19.70
N ARG A 36 0.64 -3.89 20.21
CA ARG A 36 1.34 -5.11 19.75
C ARG A 36 0.54 -6.40 19.92
N ASN A 37 -0.40 -6.44 20.86
CA ASN A 37 -1.28 -7.58 21.07
C ASN A 37 -2.53 -7.56 20.17
N ASP A 38 -2.75 -6.50 19.38
CA ASP A 38 -3.84 -6.46 18.42
C ASP A 38 -3.52 -7.30 17.18
N VAL A 39 -4.53 -8.03 16.72
CA VAL A 39 -4.45 -8.95 15.58
C VAL A 39 -4.13 -8.21 14.27
N SER A 40 -4.42 -6.92 14.18
CA SER A 40 -4.25 -6.08 13.00
C SER A 40 -2.89 -5.39 12.97
N PHE A 41 -2.17 -5.39 14.10
CA PHE A 41 -0.89 -4.69 14.26
C PHE A 41 0.15 -5.07 13.18
N PRO A 42 0.37 -6.37 12.84
CA PRO A 42 1.33 -6.72 11.80
C PRO A 42 0.98 -6.10 10.45
N MET A 43 -0.27 -6.19 10.01
CA MET A 43 -0.72 -5.62 8.74
C MET A 43 -0.52 -4.10 8.71
N VAL A 44 -1.02 -3.39 9.72
CA VAL A 44 -0.93 -1.92 9.78
C VAL A 44 0.53 -1.48 9.86
N SER A 45 1.36 -2.14 10.65
CA SER A 45 2.79 -1.80 10.78
C SER A 45 3.57 -2.02 9.48
N TYR A 46 3.28 -3.08 8.71
CA TYR A 46 3.90 -3.28 7.41
C TYR A 46 3.47 -2.23 6.39
N VAL A 47 2.18 -1.88 6.35
CA VAL A 47 1.68 -0.79 5.50
C VAL A 47 2.37 0.53 5.86
N ASN A 48 2.46 0.88 7.14
CA ASN A 48 3.15 2.08 7.60
C ASN A 48 4.65 2.07 7.28
N THR A 49 5.28 0.89 7.30
CA THR A 49 6.68 0.77 6.89
C THR A 49 6.86 1.07 5.41
N ILE A 50 5.92 0.65 4.55
CA ILE A 50 5.94 1.01 3.12
C ILE A 50 5.84 2.53 2.95
N VAL A 51 4.96 3.19 3.70
CA VAL A 51 4.85 4.67 3.69
C VAL A 51 6.19 5.32 4.02
N ALA A 52 6.85 4.88 5.10
CA ALA A 52 8.15 5.43 5.52
C ALA A 52 9.26 5.18 4.48
N LEU A 53 9.30 3.98 3.89
CA LEU A 53 10.25 3.64 2.83
C LEU A 53 10.00 4.48 1.56
N PHE A 54 8.74 4.73 1.22
CA PHE A 54 8.38 5.55 0.07
C PHE A 54 8.81 7.01 0.25
N GLU A 55 8.50 7.62 1.40
CA GLU A 55 8.87 9.02 1.70
C GLU A 55 10.39 9.20 1.80
N SER A 56 11.12 8.18 2.24
CA SER A 56 12.60 8.18 2.25
C SER A 56 13.25 7.79 0.92
N LYS A 57 12.45 7.51 -0.12
CA LYS A 57 12.91 7.02 -1.44
C LYS A 57 13.69 5.70 -1.38
N ASN A 58 13.53 4.92 -0.30
CA ASN A 58 14.13 3.61 -0.13
C ASN A 58 13.24 2.53 -0.78
N TYR A 59 13.18 2.56 -2.11
CA TYR A 59 12.26 1.72 -2.88
C TYR A 59 12.66 0.24 -2.92
N GLU A 60 13.95 -0.07 -2.84
CA GLU A 60 14.47 -1.46 -2.92
C GLU A 60 13.88 -2.39 -1.85
N ASN A 61 13.56 -1.83 -0.67
CA ASN A 61 13.03 -2.60 0.44
C ASN A 61 11.50 -2.73 0.42
N ILE A 62 10.79 -1.89 -0.35
CA ILE A 62 9.33 -1.87 -0.38
C ILE A 62 8.71 -3.23 -0.74
N PRO A 63 9.17 -3.95 -1.78
CA PRO A 63 8.59 -5.25 -2.16
C PRO A 63 8.53 -6.29 -1.03
N THR A 64 9.53 -6.28 -0.13
CA THR A 64 9.52 -7.16 1.05
C THR A 64 8.35 -6.86 1.98
N PHE A 65 8.03 -5.59 2.19
CA PHE A 65 6.92 -5.19 3.05
C PHE A 65 5.56 -5.34 2.36
N ILE A 66 5.48 -5.19 1.04
CA ILE A 66 4.28 -5.53 0.26
C ILE A 66 3.95 -7.01 0.46
N ARG A 67 4.93 -7.91 0.29
CA ARG A 67 4.77 -9.34 0.53
C ARG A 67 4.26 -9.62 1.94
N ARG A 68 4.89 -9.04 2.96
CA ARG A 68 4.50 -9.22 4.37
C ARG A 68 3.07 -8.72 4.65
N ALA A 69 2.72 -7.52 4.18
CA ALA A 69 1.37 -6.97 4.34
C ALA A 69 0.33 -7.86 3.66
N SER A 70 0.59 -8.30 2.42
CA SER A 70 -0.32 -9.18 1.67
C SER A 70 -0.54 -10.54 2.34
N ALA A 71 0.50 -11.10 2.98
CA ALA A 71 0.39 -12.34 3.74
C ALA A 71 -0.54 -12.18 4.96
N GLU A 72 -0.41 -11.08 5.71
CA GLU A 72 -1.30 -10.79 6.85
C GLU A 72 -2.76 -10.53 6.41
N ILE A 73 -2.95 -9.95 5.22
CA ILE A 73 -4.27 -9.78 4.61
C ILE A 73 -4.89 -11.13 4.24
N LYS A 74 -4.11 -12.06 3.67
CA LYS A 74 -4.61 -13.38 3.26
C LYS A 74 -4.89 -14.33 4.44
N VAL A 75 -4.00 -14.36 5.43
CA VAL A 75 -4.05 -15.36 6.52
C VAL A 75 -5.16 -15.08 7.52
N ARG A 76 -5.46 -13.80 7.79
CA ARG A 76 -6.41 -13.44 8.84
C ARG A 76 -7.81 -13.25 8.26
N SER A 77 -8.83 -13.81 8.90
CA SER A 77 -10.22 -13.47 8.60
C SER A 77 -10.45 -11.98 8.91
N PRO A 78 -11.14 -11.23 8.04
CA PRO A 78 -11.44 -9.84 8.32
C PRO A 78 -12.31 -9.77 9.58
N LYS A 79 -11.90 -8.94 10.54
CA LYS A 79 -12.84 -8.45 11.55
C LYS A 79 -13.66 -7.33 10.92
N PRO A 80 -14.93 -7.16 11.29
CA PRO A 80 -15.79 -6.12 10.71
C PRO A 80 -15.14 -4.72 10.75
N ASN A 81 -14.45 -4.38 11.84
CA ASN A 81 -13.77 -3.09 12.01
C ASN A 81 -12.45 -2.93 11.22
N THR A 82 -12.03 -3.94 10.46
CA THR A 82 -10.78 -3.91 9.67
C THR A 82 -11.02 -3.98 8.17
N GLU A 83 -12.25 -4.25 7.73
CA GLU A 83 -12.58 -4.52 6.34
C GLU A 83 -12.27 -3.32 5.44
N CYS A 84 -12.70 -2.12 5.83
CA CYS A 84 -12.41 -0.89 5.10
C CYS A 84 -10.90 -0.66 4.95
N TYR A 85 -10.13 -0.81 6.03
CA TYR A 85 -8.67 -0.66 5.98
C TYR A 85 -8.04 -1.66 5.02
N ARG A 86 -8.48 -2.92 5.07
CA ARG A 86 -7.94 -4.01 4.23
C ARG A 86 -8.15 -3.74 2.75
N THR A 87 -9.34 -3.32 2.36
CA THR A 87 -9.64 -2.98 0.97
C THR A 87 -8.75 -1.85 0.49
N VAL A 88 -8.66 -0.75 1.25
CA VAL A 88 -7.79 0.39 0.90
C VAL A 88 -6.31 -0.02 0.88
N ALA A 89 -5.87 -0.86 1.81
CA ALA A 89 -4.51 -1.35 1.85
C ALA A 89 -4.18 -2.17 0.60
N ILE A 90 -5.07 -3.06 0.13
CA ILE A 90 -4.86 -3.82 -1.11
C ILE A 90 -4.69 -2.88 -2.30
N ASP A 91 -5.58 -1.90 -2.46
CA ASP A 91 -5.49 -0.94 -3.57
C ASP A 91 -4.22 -0.07 -3.47
N TYR A 92 -3.82 0.31 -2.26
CA TYR A 92 -2.55 0.99 -2.02
C TYR A 92 -1.35 0.13 -2.45
N LEU A 93 -1.33 -1.15 -2.07
CA LEU A 93 -0.25 -2.08 -2.45
C LEU A 93 -0.17 -2.22 -3.98
N CYS A 94 -1.31 -2.32 -4.67
CA CYS A 94 -1.37 -2.34 -6.14
C CYS A 94 -0.77 -1.06 -6.74
N GLN A 95 -1.17 0.10 -6.23
CA GLN A 95 -0.68 1.40 -6.72
C GLN A 95 0.83 1.57 -6.51
N VAL A 96 1.37 1.08 -5.39
CA VAL A 96 2.81 1.09 -5.14
C VAL A 96 3.52 0.13 -6.11
N CYS A 97 3.01 -1.09 -6.32
CA CYS A 97 3.55 -2.01 -7.32
C CYS A 97 3.54 -1.40 -8.73
N PHE A 98 2.46 -0.73 -9.13
CA PHE A 98 2.40 -0.01 -10.39
C PHE A 98 3.50 1.05 -10.50
N TYR A 99 3.69 1.87 -9.46
CA TYR A 99 4.74 2.88 -9.46
C TYR A 99 6.15 2.27 -9.57
N LEU A 100 6.44 1.24 -8.76
CA LEU A 100 7.75 0.61 -8.75
C LEU A 100 8.09 -0.02 -10.10
N THR A 101 7.14 -0.74 -10.70
CA THR A 101 7.34 -1.47 -11.96
C THR A 101 7.48 -0.56 -13.18
N HIS A 102 6.90 0.64 -13.17
CA HIS A 102 6.89 1.54 -14.33
C HIS A 102 7.84 2.72 -14.23
N TYR A 103 8.23 3.13 -13.01
CA TYR A 103 8.94 4.39 -12.78
C TYR A 103 10.17 4.25 -11.87
N THR A 104 10.61 3.04 -11.55
CA THR A 104 11.83 2.77 -10.77
C THR A 104 12.60 1.59 -11.34
N GLU A 105 13.83 1.39 -10.88
CA GLU A 105 14.69 0.25 -11.26
C GLU A 105 14.53 -0.98 -10.33
N VAL A 106 13.56 -0.95 -9.41
CA VAL A 106 13.32 -2.06 -8.48
C VAL A 106 12.92 -3.31 -9.26
N ASN A 107 13.49 -4.46 -8.90
CA ASN A 107 13.30 -5.72 -9.63
C ASN A 107 13.09 -6.96 -8.74
N ASN A 108 12.97 -6.80 -7.42
CA ASN A 108 12.83 -7.91 -6.45
C ASN A 108 11.37 -8.17 -6.02
N TYR A 109 10.50 -8.49 -6.98
CA TYR A 109 9.06 -8.69 -6.74
C TYR A 109 8.66 -10.11 -6.30
N SER A 110 9.64 -10.96 -5.98
CA SER A 110 9.41 -12.37 -5.67
C SER A 110 8.41 -12.58 -4.52
N ASN A 111 7.44 -13.46 -4.77
CA ASN A 111 6.39 -13.86 -3.83
C ASN A 111 5.40 -12.73 -3.45
N ILE A 112 5.33 -11.64 -4.22
CA ILE A 112 4.18 -10.73 -4.18
C ILE A 112 3.01 -11.41 -4.93
N PRO A 113 1.79 -11.46 -4.36
CA PRO A 113 0.63 -12.01 -5.05
C PRO A 113 0.37 -11.31 -6.39
N GLU A 114 0.06 -12.10 -7.43
CA GLU A 114 -0.09 -11.59 -8.79
C GLU A 114 -1.20 -10.54 -8.91
N ASN A 115 -2.29 -10.70 -8.16
CA ASN A 115 -3.39 -9.74 -8.10
C ASN A 115 -2.99 -8.38 -7.48
N ILE A 116 -1.88 -8.31 -6.75
CA ILE A 116 -1.31 -7.07 -6.21
C ILE A 116 -0.25 -6.53 -7.17
N LEU A 117 0.69 -7.38 -7.60
CA LEU A 117 1.78 -6.98 -8.49
C LEU A 117 1.25 -6.41 -9.82
N ASN A 118 0.25 -7.09 -10.40
CA ASN A 118 -0.38 -6.74 -11.66
C ASN A 118 -1.78 -6.12 -11.46
N GLY A 119 -2.09 -5.64 -10.24
CA GLY A 119 -3.38 -5.03 -9.91
C GLY A 119 -3.66 -3.71 -10.62
N GLY A 120 -2.66 -3.16 -11.32
CA GLY A 120 -2.76 -1.94 -12.11
C GLY A 120 -2.80 -0.67 -11.27
N GLN A 121 -3.08 0.45 -11.94
CA GLN A 121 -3.25 1.74 -11.30
C GLN A 121 -4.54 1.74 -10.45
N LYS A 122 -4.45 2.27 -9.23
CA LYS A 122 -5.57 2.46 -8.31
C LYS A 122 -5.68 3.91 -7.86
N GLU A 123 -6.86 4.28 -7.41
CA GLU A 123 -7.15 5.60 -6.85
C GLU A 123 -7.53 5.47 -5.38
N ALA A 124 -7.02 6.39 -4.57
CA ALA A 124 -7.35 6.46 -3.17
C ALA A 124 -8.79 6.94 -3.00
N PRO A 125 -9.53 6.40 -2.01
CA PRO A 125 -10.83 6.93 -1.65
C PRO A 125 -10.77 8.43 -1.32
N VAL A 126 -11.88 9.12 -1.57
CA VAL A 126 -12.05 10.49 -1.10
C VAL A 126 -12.35 10.44 0.39
N ILE A 127 -11.57 11.18 1.17
CA ILE A 127 -11.85 11.43 2.58
C ILE A 127 -12.76 12.65 2.60
N GLU A 128 -13.98 12.50 3.14
CA GLU A 128 -14.89 13.62 3.42
C GLU A 128 -14.43 14.45 4.63
#